data_AF-A0A8S0FN67-F1
#
_entry.id   AF-A0A8S0FN67-F1
#
_cell.length_a   1.000
_cell.length_b   1.000
_cell.length_c   1.000
_cell.angle_alpha   90.00
_cell.angle_beta   90.00
_cell.angle_gamma   90.00
#
_symmetry.space_group_name_H-M   'P 1'
#
loop_
_entity.id
_entity.type
_entity.pdbx_description
1 polymer ?
#
loop_
_entity_poly.entity_id
_entity_poly.type
_entity_poly.pdbx_seq_one_letter_code
_entity_poly.pdbx_strand_id
1 'polypeptide(L)'
;MGGNIFYDYDFTRGHRRLGIGAEAWTDYLKFSGNYYHPLSDWKDSEDFDFYEERPASGWDIRAEAWLPAYPQLGGKIVFEHYYGDDVQLRYLVPTI
;
A
#
# COMPACT_ATOMS: atom_id res chain seq x y z
N MET A 1 -19.25 7.27 -2.69
CA MET A 1 -18.23 6.40 -3.34
C MET A 1 -17.28 7.29 -4.12
N GLY A 2 -16.03 6.89 -4.24
CA GLY A 2 -14.98 7.60 -4.96
C GLY A 2 -13.90 6.64 -5.48
N GLY A 3 -13.04 7.13 -6.35
CA GLY A 3 -11.90 6.39 -6.85
C GLY A 3 -10.73 7.34 -7.06
N ASN A 4 -9.51 6.83 -6.90
CA ASN A 4 -8.28 7.56 -7.09
C ASN A 4 -7.29 6.73 -7.92
N ILE A 5 -6.39 7.44 -8.60
CA ILE A 5 -5.24 6.86 -9.29
C ILE A 5 -4.05 7.70 -8.87
N PHE A 6 -2.99 7.05 -8.42
CA PHE A 6 -1.76 7.71 -8.00
C PHE A 6 -0.56 7.07 -8.69
N TYR A 7 0.44 7.91 -8.94
CA TYR A 7 1.69 7.51 -9.53
C TYR A 7 2.79 7.96 -8.59
N ASP A 8 3.45 6.99 -7.95
CA ASP A 8 4.56 7.24 -7.04
C ASP A 8 5.87 7.06 -7.83
N TYR A 9 6.71 8.09 -7.77
CA TYR A 9 8.07 8.06 -8.29
C TYR A 9 9.06 8.22 -7.15
N ASP A 10 9.79 7.16 -6.85
CA ASP A 10 10.92 7.24 -5.92
C ASP A 10 12.15 7.75 -6.67
N PHE A 11 12.51 9.02 -6.46
CA PHE A 11 13.66 9.66 -7.08
C PHE A 11 15.01 9.10 -6.62
N THR A 12 15.03 8.43 -5.45
CA THR A 12 16.25 7.91 -4.82
C THR A 12 16.67 6.56 -5.40
N ARG A 13 15.69 5.70 -5.71
CA ARG A 13 15.93 4.32 -6.25
C ARG A 13 15.36 4.09 -7.66
N GLY A 14 14.74 5.11 -8.24
CA GLY A 14 14.17 5.07 -9.59
C GLY A 14 13.01 4.07 -9.73
N HIS A 15 12.37 3.67 -8.63
CA HIS A 15 11.22 2.78 -8.66
C HIS A 15 9.96 3.54 -9.03
N ARG A 16 9.15 2.92 -9.88
CA ARG A 16 7.87 3.47 -10.35
C ARG A 16 6.76 2.56 -9.87
N ARG A 17 5.80 3.12 -9.15
CA ARG A 17 4.61 2.39 -8.71
C ARG A 17 3.37 3.12 -9.18
N LEU A 18 2.47 2.36 -9.80
CA LEU A 18 1.11 2.82 -10.06
C LEU A 18 0.21 2.26 -8.99
N GLY A 19 -0.63 3.11 -8.44
CA GLY A 19 -1.68 2.70 -7.53
C GLY A 19 -3.05 3.10 -8.05
N ILE A 20 -4.01 2.23 -7.84
CA ILE A 20 -5.42 2.53 -8.05
C ILE A 20 -6.16 2.26 -6.75
N GLY A 21 -7.02 3.19 -6.34
CA GLY A 21 -7.79 3.10 -5.11
C GLY A 21 -9.27 3.30 -5.37
N ALA A 22 -10.10 2.62 -4.59
CA ALA A 22 -11.54 2.79 -4.56
C ALA A 22 -12.01 2.98 -3.12
N GLU A 23 -13.00 3.83 -2.95
CA GLU A 23 -13.44 4.31 -1.63
C GLU A 23 -14.96 4.38 -1.53
N ALA A 24 -15.51 3.93 -0.40
CA ALA A 24 -16.94 4.02 -0.09
C ALA A 24 -17.13 4.42 1.37
N TRP A 25 -17.59 5.65 1.60
CA TRP A 25 -17.75 6.22 2.94
C TRP A 25 -19.21 6.60 3.18
N THR A 26 -19.61 6.52 4.44
CA THR A 26 -20.86 7.04 5.03
C THR A 26 -20.51 7.75 6.33
N ASP A 27 -21.50 8.27 7.07
CA ASP A 27 -21.30 9.16 8.22
C ASP A 27 -20.39 8.56 9.32
N TYR A 28 -20.41 7.24 9.50
CA TYR A 28 -19.68 6.55 10.59
C TYR A 28 -18.85 5.36 10.11
N LEU A 29 -18.68 5.18 8.80
CA LEU A 29 -17.99 4.02 8.24
C LEU A 29 -17.31 4.40 6.93
N LYS A 30 -16.04 4.04 6.83
CA LYS A 30 -15.18 4.26 5.67
C LYS A 30 -14.56 2.93 5.26
N PHE A 31 -14.78 2.57 4.00
CA PHE A 31 -14.07 1.50 3.35
C PHE A 31 -13.19 2.05 2.24
N SER A 32 -11.97 1.52 2.13
CA SER A 32 -11.08 1.77 1.02
C SER A 32 -10.39 0.48 0.60
N GLY A 33 -10.15 0.31 -0.69
CA GLY A 33 -9.30 -0.73 -1.22
C GLY A 33 -8.30 -0.13 -2.20
N ASN A 34 -7.03 -0.48 -2.05
CA ASN A 34 -5.96 0.00 -2.91
C ASN A 34 -5.25 -1.19 -3.56
N TYR A 35 -4.95 -1.08 -4.84
CA TYR A 35 -4.14 -2.03 -5.58
C TYR A 35 -2.88 -1.33 -6.06
N TYR A 36 -1.73 -1.94 -5.78
CA TYR A 36 -0.41 -1.45 -6.08
C TYR A 36 0.22 -2.29 -7.17
N HIS A 37 0.46 -1.67 -8.31
CA HIS A 37 1.12 -2.29 -9.45
C HIS A 37 2.53 -1.69 -9.64
N PRO A 38 3.59 -2.49 -9.54
CA PRO A 38 4.93 -2.05 -9.88
C PRO A 38 5.04 -1.79 -11.38
N LEU A 39 5.44 -0.58 -11.77
CA LEU A 39 5.74 -0.20 -13.15
C LEU A 39 7.23 -0.29 -13.48
N SER A 40 8.08 -0.54 -12.49
CA SER A 40 9.50 -0.85 -12.70
C SER A 40 9.74 -2.36 -12.61
N ASP A 41 10.50 -2.88 -13.57
CA ASP A 41 11.11 -4.21 -13.51
C ASP A 41 12.18 -4.27 -12.39
N TRP A 42 12.68 -5.47 -12.12
CA TRP A 42 13.81 -5.73 -11.21
C TRP A 42 14.96 -4.75 -11.49
N LYS A 43 15.49 -4.14 -10.43
CA LYS A 43 16.67 -3.27 -10.51
C LYS A 43 17.69 -3.72 -9.46
N ASP A 44 18.97 -3.72 -9.81
CA ASP A 44 20.07 -3.96 -8.87
C ASP A 44 19.92 -3.05 -7.63
N SER A 45 19.98 -3.65 -6.45
CA SER A 45 19.97 -3.00 -5.15
C SER A 45 21.31 -2.29 -4.96
N GLU A 46 21.25 -0.98 -4.69
CA GLU A 46 22.44 -0.18 -4.37
C GLU A 46 22.97 -0.49 -2.95
N ASP A 47 22.15 -1.14 -2.11
CA ASP A 47 22.44 -1.47 -0.71
C ASP A 47 23.10 -2.86 -0.55
N PHE A 48 23.01 -3.75 -1.55
CA PHE A 48 23.58 -5.10 -1.49
C PHE A 48 24.10 -5.56 -2.86
N ASP A 49 25.41 -5.84 -2.95
CA ASP A 49 25.99 -6.53 -4.11
C ASP A 49 25.22 -7.85 -4.38
N PHE A 50 24.77 -8.04 -5.62
CA PHE A 50 24.06 -9.22 -6.16
C PHE A 50 22.59 -9.42 -5.73
N TYR A 51 21.85 -8.36 -5.37
CA TYR A 51 20.42 -8.45 -5.07
C TYR A 51 19.60 -7.52 -5.96
N GLU A 52 18.48 -8.00 -6.51
CA GLU A 52 17.54 -7.18 -7.26
C GLU A 52 16.35 -6.79 -6.38
N GLU A 53 16.00 -5.49 -6.34
CA GLU A 53 14.81 -4.97 -5.68
C GLU A 53 13.70 -4.69 -6.69
N ARG A 54 12.49 -5.16 -6.39
CA ARG A 54 11.26 -4.76 -7.10
C ARG A 54 10.23 -4.30 -6.08
N PRO A 55 9.48 -3.21 -6.32
CA PRO A 55 8.33 -2.88 -5.49
C PRO A 55 7.34 -4.05 -5.55
N ALA A 56 7.06 -4.67 -4.40
CA ALA A 56 6.15 -5.81 -4.36
C ALA A 56 4.77 -5.38 -4.88
N SER A 57 4.22 -6.15 -5.82
CA SER A 57 2.82 -5.97 -6.20
C SER A 57 1.95 -6.42 -5.04
N GLY A 58 0.86 -5.71 -4.78
CA GLY A 58 0.06 -5.99 -3.61
C GLY A 58 -1.22 -5.22 -3.58
N TRP A 59 -2.04 -5.51 -2.58
CA TRP A 59 -3.28 -4.80 -2.34
C TRP A 59 -3.52 -4.64 -0.86
N ASP A 60 -4.28 -3.61 -0.52
CA ASP A 60 -4.81 -3.41 0.81
C ASP A 60 -6.33 -3.22 0.77
N ILE A 61 -6.96 -3.62 1.87
CA ILE A 61 -8.32 -3.26 2.20
C ILE A 61 -8.31 -2.66 3.60
N ARG A 62 -8.94 -1.49 3.75
CA ARG A 62 -9.06 -0.77 5.02
C ARG A 62 -10.53 -0.53 5.33
N ALA A 63 -10.89 -0.74 6.59
CA ALA A 63 -12.19 -0.47 7.13
C ALA A 63 -12.04 0.34 8.42
N GLU A 64 -12.64 1.53 8.45
CA GLU A 64 -12.63 2.44 9.60
C GLU A 64 -14.07 2.72 10.01
N ALA A 65 -14.37 2.62 11.30
CA ALA A 65 -15.71 2.86 11.82
C ALA A 65 -15.66 3.68 13.11
N TRP A 66 -16.66 4.54 13.30
CA TRP A 66 -16.82 5.39 14.48
C TRP A 66 -18.15 5.09 15.18
N LEU A 67 -18.20 5.22 16.51
CA LEU A 67 -19.44 5.04 17.25
C LEU A 67 -20.36 6.26 17.02
N PRO A 68 -21.61 6.08 16.55
CA PRO A 68 -22.50 7.22 16.28
C PRO A 68 -22.78 8.11 17.49
N ALA A 69 -22.86 7.50 18.68
CA ALA A 69 -23.09 8.21 19.94
C ALA A 69 -21.82 8.86 20.53
N TYR A 70 -20.64 8.37 20.15
CA TYR A 70 -19.34 8.89 20.60
C TYR A 70 -18.37 8.92 19.42
N PRO A 71 -18.50 9.87 18.48
CA PRO A 71 -17.69 9.89 17.25
C PRO A 71 -16.18 10.00 17.50
N GLN A 72 -15.77 10.43 18.69
CA GLN A 72 -14.37 10.42 19.13
C GLN A 72 -13.79 9.01 19.37
N LEU A 73 -14.64 7.97 19.45
CA LEU A 73 -14.24 6.59 19.60
C LEU A 73 -14.48 5.85 18.27
N GLY A 74 -13.41 5.28 17.73
CA GLY A 74 -13.46 4.52 16.49
C GLY A 74 -12.44 3.38 16.46
N GLY A 75 -12.63 2.48 15.49
CA GLY A 75 -11.76 1.35 15.24
C GLY A 75 -11.35 1.29 13.78
N LYS A 76 -10.18 0.70 13.52
CA LYS A 76 -9.64 0.49 12.18
C LYS A 76 -9.14 -0.93 12.02
N ILE A 77 -9.45 -1.52 10.87
CA ILE A 77 -8.95 -2.81 10.45
C ILE A 77 -8.29 -2.62 9.09
N VAL A 78 -7.08 -3.17 8.94
CA VAL A 78 -6.30 -3.13 7.71
C VAL A 78 -5.85 -4.55 7.38
N PHE A 79 -6.07 -4.95 6.14
CA PHE A 79 -5.55 -6.19 5.58
C PHE A 79 -4.69 -5.85 4.37
N GLU A 80 -3.45 -6.33 4.37
CA GLU A 80 -2.46 -6.08 3.34
C GLU A 80 -1.93 -7.42 2.84
N HIS A 81 -1.81 -7.56 1.52
CA HIS A 81 -1.21 -8.73 0.90
C HIS A 81 -0.27 -8.32 -0.23
N TYR A 82 0.93 -8.89 -0.22
CA TYR A 82 1.97 -8.61 -1.20
C TYR A 82 2.43 -9.91 -1.85
N TYR A 83 2.65 -9.89 -3.15
CA TYR A 83 3.11 -11.01 -3.96
C TYR A 83 4.60 -10.88 -4.28
N GLY A 84 5.36 -11.98 -4.13
CA GLY A 84 6.76 -12.09 -4.54
C GLY A 84 7.31 -13.50 -4.35
N ASP A 85 7.93 -14.05 -5.40
CA ASP A 85 8.76 -15.27 -5.33
C ASP A 85 10.17 -14.84 -4.85
N ASP A 86 10.65 -15.45 -3.77
CA ASP A 86 11.89 -15.12 -3.03
C ASP A 86 11.88 -13.79 -2.22
N VAL A 87 10.85 -13.61 -1.39
CA VAL A 87 10.88 -12.62 -0.30
C VAL A 87 11.46 -13.28 0.94
N GLN A 88 12.74 -13.01 1.26
CA GLN A 88 13.17 -13.14 2.65
C GLN A 88 12.35 -12.13 3.48
N LEU A 89 11.34 -12.64 4.15
CA LEU A 89 10.51 -11.95 5.13
C LEU A 89 11.38 -11.47 6.31
N ARG A 90 12.16 -10.41 6.11
CA ARG A 90 12.72 -9.66 7.23
C ARG A 90 12.93 -8.20 6.87
N TYR A 91 12.18 -7.38 7.60
CA TYR A 91 12.27 -5.92 7.70
C TYR A 91 11.56 -5.13 6.60
N LEU A 92 10.23 -5.10 6.69
CA LEU A 92 9.49 -3.92 6.27
C LEU A 92 9.78 -2.81 7.29
N VAL A 93 10.68 -1.89 6.94
CA VAL A 93 10.76 -0.58 7.62
C VAL A 93 9.55 0.23 7.13
N PRO A 94 8.64 0.65 8.02
CA PRO A 94 7.56 1.53 7.61
C PRO A 94 8.16 2.91 7.30
N THR A 95 8.20 3.27 6.01
CA THR A 95 8.47 4.65 5.62
C THR A 95 7.25 5.48 5.98
N ILE A 96 7.49 6.46 6.85
CA ILE A 96 6.54 7.38 7.48
C ILE A 96 5.91 8.30 6.43
#